data_AF-A0AAX6NCY4-F1
#
_entry.id   AF-A0AAX6NCY4-F1
#
_cell.length_a   1.000
_cell.length_b   1.000
_cell.length_c   1.000
_cell.angle_alpha   90.00
_cell.angle_beta   90.00
_cell.angle_gamma   90.00
#
_symmetry.space_group_name_H-M   'P 1'
#
loop_
_entity.id
_entity.type
_entity.pdbx_description
1 polymer ?
#
loop_
_entity_poly.entity_id
_entity_poly.type
_entity_poly.pdbx_seq_one_letter_code
_entity_poly.pdbx_strand_id
1 'polypeptide(L)'
;MLYFKQQLKKGAFTRALSAVEELKLQIQTQINTILKYDSDIRANALTIFKRNELEKKYRDSAEQTKQEKKQLSDLRVTIDNVKAGYIAGNLSRKEQRAYDQVLRIERELTSCVVKHEILFTKKFELLKTLTNSFQLLIENAFSKNLNFEQEILQSWIEKKINQEKAHNILKPLMPLKKIKVYNPYLAFNPQYVKKKKSEDEQFNIEIDELSLALRREILEQEKDEIFKKELESLRIMLKPLLKSKRYFISEALKELREQEPNRYDDLEKRLLQQFLNVSVKIHRSIYKDFEYLRPSEVINDTDEVQMLAALVREECEFEDIGGFEMISTERSFKLSNEVSMTDYIIERKEKSNEL
;
A
#
# COMPACT_ATOMS: atom_id res chain seq x y z
N MET A 1 -14.73 -7.35 -30.62
CA MET A 1 -15.25 -6.18 -29.87
C MET A 1 -16.39 -5.43 -30.56
N LEU A 2 -16.28 -5.01 -31.84
CA LEU A 2 -17.42 -4.41 -32.59
C LEU A 2 -18.67 -5.32 -32.63
N TYR A 3 -18.45 -6.63 -32.69
CA TYR A 3 -19.50 -7.65 -32.75
C TYR A 3 -20.34 -7.73 -31.46
N PHE A 4 -19.73 -7.55 -30.29
CA PHE A 4 -20.40 -7.61 -28.99
C PHE A 4 -21.29 -6.37 -28.77
N LYS A 5 -20.77 -5.19 -29.13
CA LYS A 5 -21.48 -3.92 -29.06
C LYS A 5 -22.72 -3.89 -29.96
N GLN A 6 -22.66 -4.52 -31.14
CA GLN A 6 -23.81 -4.70 -32.02
C GLN A 6 -24.82 -5.71 -31.49
N GLN A 7 -24.39 -6.77 -30.79
CA GLN A 7 -25.29 -7.81 -30.27
C GLN A 7 -26.08 -7.34 -29.04
N LEU A 8 -25.45 -6.56 -28.15
CA LEU A 8 -26.15 -5.90 -27.04
C LEU A 8 -27.21 -4.90 -27.55
N LYS A 9 -26.87 -4.08 -28.56
CA LYS A 9 -27.81 -3.15 -29.19
C LYS A 9 -28.95 -3.84 -29.96
N LYS A 10 -28.78 -5.10 -30.36
CA LYS A 10 -29.79 -5.90 -31.08
C LYS A 10 -30.62 -6.82 -30.17
N GLY A 11 -30.40 -6.79 -28.85
CA GLY A 11 -31.16 -7.62 -27.88
C GLY A 11 -30.73 -9.09 -27.80
N ALA A 12 -29.55 -9.45 -28.32
CA ALA A 12 -29.02 -10.82 -28.27
C ALA A 12 -28.23 -11.09 -26.98
N PHE A 13 -28.88 -10.93 -25.82
CA PHE A 13 -28.26 -10.99 -24.49
C PHE A 13 -27.60 -12.34 -24.17
N THR A 14 -28.13 -13.45 -24.68
CA THR A 14 -27.56 -14.79 -24.46
C THR A 14 -26.15 -14.92 -25.05
N ARG A 15 -25.89 -14.33 -26.22
CA ARG A 15 -24.56 -14.37 -26.86
C ARG A 15 -23.58 -13.43 -26.18
N ALA A 16 -24.07 -12.31 -25.66
CA ALA A 16 -23.27 -11.40 -24.85
C ALA A 16 -22.83 -12.08 -23.54
N LEU A 17 -23.72 -12.83 -22.88
CA LEU A 17 -23.37 -13.59 -21.68
C LEU A 17 -22.27 -14.63 -21.96
N SER A 18 -22.42 -15.44 -23.02
CA SER A 18 -21.42 -16.46 -23.38
C SER A 18 -20.04 -15.87 -23.69
N ALA A 19 -20.00 -14.70 -24.33
CA ALA A 19 -18.73 -14.03 -24.61
C ALA A 19 -18.06 -13.45 -23.34
N VAL A 20 -18.83 -13.04 -22.33
CA VAL A 20 -18.27 -12.65 -21.01
C VAL A 20 -17.73 -13.88 -20.26
N GLU A 21 -18.44 -15.00 -20.32
CA GLU A 21 -17.99 -16.27 -19.73
C GLU A 21 -16.71 -16.80 -20.39
N GLU A 22 -16.61 -16.69 -21.72
CA GLU A 22 -15.39 -17.03 -22.47
C GLU A 22 -14.20 -16.16 -22.04
N LEU A 23 -14.41 -14.85 -21.91
CA LEU A 23 -13.38 -13.91 -21.46
C LEU A 23 -12.93 -14.21 -20.01
N LYS A 24 -13.87 -14.57 -19.14
CA LYS A 24 -13.59 -15.04 -17.77
C LYS A 24 -12.71 -16.31 -17.76
N LEU A 25 -12.97 -17.24 -18.67
CA LEU A 25 -12.18 -18.46 -18.81
C LEU A 25 -10.77 -18.16 -19.34
N GLN A 26 -10.64 -17.27 -20.32
CA GLN A 26 -9.34 -16.81 -20.84
C GLN A 26 -8.50 -16.12 -19.76
N ILE A 27 -9.10 -15.27 -18.92
CA ILE A 27 -8.38 -14.66 -17.79
C ILE A 27 -7.92 -15.74 -16.80
N GLN A 28 -8.77 -16.72 -16.50
CA GLN A 28 -8.42 -17.80 -15.58
C GLN A 28 -7.24 -18.64 -16.09
N THR A 29 -7.20 -18.94 -17.39
CA THR A 29 -6.07 -19.68 -17.98
C THR A 29 -4.79 -18.86 -17.93
N GLN A 30 -4.86 -17.54 -18.16
CA GLN A 30 -3.70 -16.65 -18.01
C GLN A 30 -3.18 -16.63 -16.56
N ILE A 31 -4.06 -16.56 -15.55
CA ILE A 31 -3.67 -16.63 -14.13
C ILE A 31 -2.92 -17.94 -13.85
N ASN A 32 -3.46 -19.07 -14.29
CA ASN A 32 -2.83 -20.38 -14.09
C ASN A 32 -1.46 -20.47 -14.77
N THR A 33 -1.30 -19.85 -15.94
CA THR A 33 -0.02 -19.82 -16.67
C THR A 33 1.03 -18.98 -15.93
N ILE A 34 0.63 -17.84 -15.35
CA ILE A 34 1.53 -17.01 -14.53
C ILE A 34 1.99 -17.74 -13.28
N LEU A 35 1.10 -18.48 -12.61
CA LEU A 35 1.46 -19.27 -11.43
C LEU A 35 2.49 -20.35 -11.78
N LYS A 36 2.38 -20.99 -12.95
CA LYS A 36 3.39 -21.92 -13.45
C LYS A 36 4.73 -21.22 -13.67
N TYR A 37 4.74 -20.05 -14.31
CA TYR A 37 5.97 -19.28 -14.50
C TYR A 37 6.61 -18.84 -13.17
N ASP A 38 5.83 -18.50 -12.15
CA ASP A 38 6.37 -18.18 -10.82
C ASP A 38 7.07 -19.39 -10.20
N SER A 39 6.46 -20.57 -10.26
CA SER A 39 7.06 -21.83 -9.81
C SER A 39 8.34 -22.15 -10.59
N ASP A 40 8.31 -22.00 -11.91
CA ASP A 40 9.46 -22.27 -12.79
C ASP A 40 10.62 -21.31 -12.52
N ILE A 41 10.34 -20.02 -12.29
CA ILE A 41 11.35 -19.01 -11.93
C ILE A 41 11.98 -19.32 -10.57
N ARG A 42 11.18 -19.75 -9.59
CA ARG A 42 11.70 -20.14 -8.26
C ARG A 42 12.55 -21.41 -8.33
N ALA A 43 12.14 -22.40 -9.12
CA ALA A 43 12.83 -23.68 -9.24
C ALA A 43 14.09 -23.59 -10.13
N ASN A 44 14.06 -22.81 -11.21
CA ASN A 44 15.09 -22.76 -12.25
C ASN A 44 15.59 -21.33 -12.50
N ALA A 45 15.90 -20.57 -11.45
CA ALA A 45 16.45 -19.21 -11.59
C ALA A 45 17.70 -19.18 -12.51
N LEU A 46 18.52 -20.23 -12.48
CA LEU A 46 19.77 -20.32 -13.25
C LEU A 46 19.59 -20.60 -14.76
N THR A 47 18.45 -21.12 -15.21
CA THR A 47 18.30 -21.63 -16.59
C THR A 47 17.54 -20.67 -17.53
N ILE A 48 16.90 -19.63 -17.01
CA ILE A 48 16.11 -18.69 -17.83
C ILE A 48 17.01 -17.54 -18.34
N PHE A 49 18.04 -17.91 -19.10
CA PHE A 49 19.00 -16.99 -19.71
C PHE A 49 18.54 -16.50 -21.08
N LYS A 50 17.39 -15.81 -21.13
CA LYS A 50 17.03 -14.98 -22.28
C LYS A 50 16.30 -13.72 -21.83
N ARG A 51 17.07 -12.73 -21.34
CA ARG A 51 16.60 -11.38 -20.98
C ARG A 51 15.66 -10.79 -22.03
N ASN A 52 16.00 -10.99 -23.32
CA ASN A 52 15.23 -10.46 -24.45
C ASN A 52 13.88 -11.17 -24.66
N GLU A 53 13.76 -12.46 -24.37
CA GLU A 53 12.48 -13.17 -24.52
C GLU A 53 11.51 -12.82 -23.39
N LEU A 54 12.01 -12.63 -22.17
CA LEU A 54 11.21 -12.21 -21.03
C LEU A 54 10.75 -10.75 -21.16
N GLU A 55 11.65 -9.84 -21.57
CA GLU A 55 11.30 -8.43 -21.76
C GLU A 55 10.26 -8.26 -22.88
N LYS A 56 10.39 -9.01 -23.98
CA LYS A 56 9.41 -9.01 -25.08
C LYS A 56 8.05 -9.55 -24.62
N LYS A 57 8.02 -10.72 -23.97
CA LYS A 57 6.79 -11.30 -23.40
C LYS A 57 6.12 -10.36 -22.40
N TYR A 58 6.91 -9.57 -21.66
CA TYR A 58 6.39 -8.58 -20.73
C TYR A 58 5.77 -7.37 -21.43
N ARG A 59 6.46 -6.75 -22.40
CA ARG A 59 5.92 -5.63 -23.17
C ARG A 59 4.60 -6.01 -23.86
N ASP A 60 4.59 -7.18 -24.49
CA ASP A 60 3.41 -7.71 -25.19
C ASP A 60 2.26 -7.95 -24.18
N SER A 61 2.56 -8.48 -22.99
CA SER A 61 1.57 -8.71 -21.93
C SER A 61 1.03 -7.42 -21.31
N ALA A 62 1.86 -6.40 -21.14
CA ALA A 62 1.45 -5.10 -20.59
C ALA A 62 0.53 -4.36 -21.56
N GLU A 63 0.85 -4.38 -22.85
CA GLU A 63 0.03 -3.77 -23.89
C GLU A 63 -1.30 -4.51 -24.04
N GLN A 64 -1.29 -5.84 -24.02
CA GLN A 64 -2.49 -6.66 -24.02
C GLN A 64 -3.40 -6.36 -22.82
N THR A 65 -2.82 -6.26 -21.62
CA THR A 65 -3.58 -5.94 -20.38
C THR A 65 -4.21 -4.53 -20.45
N LYS A 66 -3.50 -3.57 -21.04
CA LYS A 66 -4.03 -2.20 -21.25
C LYS A 66 -5.20 -2.21 -22.22
N GLN A 67 -5.11 -2.98 -23.31
CA GLN A 67 -6.19 -3.15 -24.28
C GLN A 67 -7.40 -3.87 -23.66
N GLU A 68 -7.18 -4.94 -22.88
CA GLU A 68 -8.22 -5.68 -22.16
C GLU A 68 -8.95 -4.78 -21.14
N LYS A 69 -8.23 -3.95 -20.39
CA LYS A 69 -8.83 -2.98 -19.46
C LYS A 69 -9.71 -1.95 -20.18
N LYS A 70 -9.25 -1.40 -21.30
CA LYS A 70 -10.03 -0.44 -22.11
C LYS A 70 -11.31 -1.08 -22.64
N GLN A 71 -11.17 -2.32 -23.12
CA GLN A 71 -12.28 -3.13 -23.61
C GLN A 71 -13.32 -3.42 -22.52
N LEU A 72 -12.91 -3.81 -21.32
CA LEU A 72 -13.81 -4.03 -20.18
C LEU A 72 -14.54 -2.74 -19.76
N SER A 73 -13.84 -1.60 -19.79
CA SER A 73 -14.43 -0.29 -19.50
C SER A 73 -15.51 0.09 -20.52
N ASP A 74 -15.23 -0.08 -21.81
CA ASP A 74 -16.18 0.20 -22.89
C ASP A 74 -17.44 -0.69 -22.80
N LEU A 75 -17.27 -1.94 -22.35
CA LEU A 75 -18.39 -2.86 -22.11
C LEU A 75 -19.27 -2.42 -20.95
N ARG A 76 -18.66 -1.95 -19.85
CA ARG A 76 -19.39 -1.42 -18.69
C ARG A 76 -20.24 -0.21 -19.08
N VAL A 77 -19.65 0.77 -19.76
CA VAL A 77 -20.38 1.94 -20.27
C VAL A 77 -21.51 1.53 -21.22
N THR A 78 -21.30 0.51 -22.05
CA THR A 78 -22.36 0.03 -22.96
C THR A 78 -23.52 -0.60 -22.19
N ILE A 79 -23.24 -1.37 -21.13
CA ILE A 79 -24.27 -1.99 -20.28
C ILE A 79 -25.03 -0.93 -19.48
N ASP A 80 -24.35 0.06 -18.92
CA ASP A 80 -24.97 1.15 -18.16
C ASP A 80 -25.93 1.97 -19.05
N ASN A 81 -25.53 2.24 -20.30
CA ASN A 81 -26.40 2.89 -21.28
C ASN A 81 -27.63 2.05 -21.66
N VAL A 82 -27.47 0.73 -21.79
CA VAL A 82 -28.60 -0.19 -22.05
C VAL A 82 -29.54 -0.24 -20.84
N LYS A 83 -29.00 -0.29 -19.63
CA LYS A 83 -29.75 -0.26 -18.36
C LYS A 83 -30.54 1.04 -18.20
N ALA A 84 -29.93 2.19 -18.50
CA ALA A 84 -30.60 3.49 -18.50
C ALA A 84 -31.78 3.55 -19.48
N GLY A 85 -31.66 2.93 -20.65
CA GLY A 85 -32.74 2.83 -21.63
C GLY A 85 -33.96 2.03 -21.17
N TYR A 86 -33.78 1.05 -20.28
CA TYR A 86 -34.87 0.25 -19.71
C TYR A 86 -35.53 0.89 -18.49
N ILE A 87 -34.86 1.80 -17.79
CA ILE A 87 -35.37 2.47 -16.58
C ILE A 87 -36.38 3.60 -16.93
N ALA A 88 -36.42 4.05 -18.18
CA ALA A 88 -37.21 5.21 -18.62
C ALA A 88 -38.72 4.97 -18.87
N GLY A 89 -39.35 3.90 -18.33
CA GLY A 89 -40.79 3.67 -18.52
C GLY A 89 -41.38 2.43 -17.82
N ASN A 90 -42.67 2.17 -18.05
CA ASN A 90 -43.36 0.95 -17.59
C ASN A 90 -42.95 -0.25 -18.46
N LEU A 91 -42.09 -1.12 -17.90
CA LEU A 91 -41.54 -2.29 -18.57
C LEU A 91 -42.60 -3.38 -18.80
N SER A 92 -42.71 -3.85 -20.04
CA SER A 92 -43.48 -5.06 -20.39
C SER A 92 -42.83 -6.32 -19.79
N ARG A 93 -43.59 -7.41 -19.61
CA ARG A 93 -43.06 -8.71 -19.12
C ARG A 93 -41.88 -9.25 -19.93
N LYS A 94 -41.80 -8.93 -21.23
CA LYS A 94 -40.65 -9.30 -22.09
C LYS A 94 -39.42 -8.43 -21.81
N GLU A 95 -39.63 -7.16 -21.50
CA GLU A 95 -38.56 -6.20 -21.21
C GLU A 95 -38.01 -6.40 -19.80
N GLN A 96 -38.83 -6.80 -18.83
CA GLN A 96 -38.36 -7.25 -17.51
C GLN A 96 -37.40 -8.44 -17.63
N ARG A 97 -37.72 -9.45 -18.44
CA ARG A 97 -36.82 -10.60 -18.68
C ARG A 97 -35.51 -10.18 -19.35
N ALA A 98 -35.56 -9.23 -20.28
CA ALA A 98 -34.36 -8.67 -20.90
C ALA A 98 -33.51 -7.89 -19.89
N TYR A 99 -34.14 -7.12 -19.01
CA TYR A 99 -33.49 -6.38 -17.94
C TYR A 99 -32.80 -7.32 -16.93
N ASP A 100 -33.46 -8.41 -16.53
CA ASP A 100 -32.86 -9.43 -15.67
C ASP A 100 -31.62 -10.08 -16.31
N GLN A 101 -31.64 -10.29 -17.64
CA GLN A 101 -30.49 -10.79 -18.38
C GLN A 101 -29.35 -9.75 -18.42
N VAL A 102 -29.64 -8.46 -18.57
CA VAL A 102 -28.66 -7.38 -18.50
C VAL A 102 -28.01 -7.31 -17.12
N LEU A 103 -28.80 -7.41 -16.04
CA LEU A 103 -28.30 -7.50 -14.66
C LEU A 103 -27.39 -8.70 -14.44
N ARG A 104 -27.70 -9.85 -15.04
CA ARG A 104 -26.84 -11.03 -14.97
C ARG A 104 -25.51 -10.81 -15.70
N ILE A 105 -25.54 -10.17 -16.87
CA ILE A 105 -24.33 -9.79 -17.62
C ILE A 105 -23.49 -8.79 -16.82
N GLU A 106 -24.11 -7.82 -16.15
CA GLU A 106 -23.43 -6.84 -15.28
C GLU A 106 -22.68 -7.53 -14.12
N ARG A 107 -23.32 -8.49 -13.47
CA ARG A 107 -22.69 -9.29 -12.39
C ARG A 107 -21.50 -10.09 -12.88
N GLU A 108 -21.63 -10.76 -14.02
CA GLU A 108 -20.53 -11.54 -14.60
C GLU A 108 -19.39 -10.63 -15.09
N LEU A 109 -19.71 -9.46 -15.67
CA LEU A 109 -18.70 -8.48 -16.07
C LEU A 109 -17.95 -7.93 -14.86
N THR A 110 -18.66 -7.63 -13.77
CA THR A 110 -18.04 -7.19 -12.50
C THR A 110 -17.10 -8.25 -11.95
N SER A 111 -17.53 -9.52 -11.94
CA SER A 111 -16.67 -10.66 -11.56
C SER A 111 -15.43 -10.76 -12.46
N CYS A 112 -15.59 -10.51 -13.76
CA CYS A 112 -14.51 -10.52 -14.73
C CYS A 112 -13.48 -9.40 -14.46
N VAL A 113 -13.95 -8.20 -14.13
CA VAL A 113 -13.09 -7.06 -13.76
C VAL A 113 -12.26 -7.38 -12.52
N VAL A 114 -12.88 -7.93 -11.46
CA VAL A 114 -12.16 -8.34 -10.25
C VAL A 114 -11.09 -9.39 -10.57
N LYS A 115 -11.41 -10.39 -11.40
CA LYS A 115 -10.42 -11.39 -11.83
C LYS A 115 -9.28 -10.78 -12.65
N HIS A 116 -9.56 -9.77 -13.46
CA HIS A 116 -8.54 -9.05 -14.21
C HIS A 116 -7.61 -8.24 -13.29
N GLU A 117 -8.12 -7.63 -12.21
CA GLU A 117 -7.28 -6.96 -11.21
C GLU A 117 -6.36 -7.95 -10.47
N ILE A 118 -6.88 -9.13 -10.13
CA ILE A 118 -6.08 -10.22 -9.56
C ILE A 118 -4.98 -10.65 -10.54
N LEU A 119 -5.31 -10.84 -11.82
CA LEU A 119 -4.35 -11.16 -12.88
C LEU A 119 -3.25 -10.09 -12.97
N PHE A 120 -3.62 -8.81 -12.97
CA PHE A 120 -2.66 -7.70 -13.02
C PHE A 120 -1.72 -7.71 -11.81
N THR A 121 -2.27 -7.92 -10.62
CA THR A 121 -1.49 -8.01 -9.37
C THR A 121 -0.50 -9.17 -9.42
N LYS A 122 -0.95 -10.35 -9.88
CA LYS A 122 -0.11 -11.54 -10.06
C LYS A 122 1.01 -11.33 -11.10
N LYS A 123 0.72 -10.63 -12.20
CA LYS A 123 1.75 -10.22 -13.18
C LYS A 123 2.81 -9.31 -12.55
N PHE A 124 2.41 -8.38 -11.67
CA PHE A 124 3.34 -7.48 -10.98
C PHE A 124 4.20 -8.22 -9.94
N GLU A 125 3.60 -9.13 -9.17
CA GLU A 125 4.33 -10.00 -8.23
C GLU A 125 5.38 -10.84 -8.95
N LEU A 126 5.02 -11.46 -10.08
CA LEU A 126 5.95 -12.23 -10.91
C LEU A 126 7.16 -11.39 -11.35
N LEU A 127 6.93 -10.14 -11.76
CA LEU A 127 8.00 -9.22 -12.15
C LEU A 127 8.96 -8.97 -10.98
N LYS A 128 8.41 -8.69 -9.79
CA LYS A 128 9.22 -8.46 -8.59
C LYS A 128 10.07 -9.68 -8.24
N THR A 129 9.47 -10.88 -8.26
CA THR A 129 10.19 -12.14 -8.04
C THR A 129 11.31 -12.32 -9.06
N LEU A 130 11.03 -12.09 -10.34
CA LEU A 130 12.01 -12.20 -11.43
C LEU A 130 13.17 -11.20 -11.24
N THR A 131 12.89 -9.93 -10.93
CA THR A 131 13.92 -8.91 -10.67
C THR A 131 14.80 -9.29 -9.50
N ASN A 132 14.22 -9.76 -8.39
CA ASN A 132 14.97 -10.22 -7.23
C ASN A 132 15.86 -11.43 -7.56
N SER A 133 15.33 -12.40 -8.32
CA SER A 133 16.11 -13.55 -8.78
C SER A 133 17.27 -13.12 -9.67
N PHE A 134 17.07 -12.14 -10.57
CA PHE A 134 18.17 -11.59 -11.36
C PHE A 134 19.25 -10.94 -10.50
N GLN A 135 18.86 -10.16 -9.50
CA GLN A 135 19.82 -9.53 -8.60
C GLN A 135 20.65 -10.59 -7.87
N LEU A 136 20.02 -11.62 -7.31
CA LEU A 136 20.71 -12.72 -6.64
C LEU A 136 21.62 -13.51 -7.58
N LEU A 137 21.23 -13.70 -8.85
CA LEU A 137 22.06 -14.37 -9.86
C LEU A 137 23.28 -13.54 -10.23
N ILE A 138 23.09 -12.22 -10.40
CA ILE A 138 24.19 -11.28 -10.64
C ILE A 138 25.15 -11.33 -9.45
N GLU A 139 24.65 -11.16 -8.23
CA GLU A 139 25.46 -11.23 -7.00
C GLU A 139 26.23 -12.55 -6.89
N ASN A 140 25.58 -13.69 -7.17
CA ASN A 140 26.22 -15.00 -7.16
C ASN A 140 27.26 -15.19 -8.28
N ALA A 141 26.97 -14.72 -9.49
CA ALA A 141 27.90 -14.81 -10.62
C ALA A 141 29.14 -13.94 -10.38
N PHE A 142 28.96 -12.73 -9.86
CA PHE A 142 30.05 -11.86 -9.44
C PHE A 142 30.86 -12.47 -8.29
N SER A 143 30.23 -13.18 -7.35
CA SER A 143 30.93 -13.79 -6.22
C SER A 143 31.68 -15.07 -6.59
N LYS A 144 31.20 -15.86 -7.57
CA LYS A 144 31.78 -17.17 -7.92
C LYS A 144 32.80 -17.15 -9.05
N ASN A 145 32.65 -16.24 -10.02
CA ASN A 145 33.43 -16.30 -11.27
C ASN A 145 34.41 -15.13 -11.49
N LEU A 146 34.41 -14.10 -10.62
CA LEU A 146 35.31 -12.96 -10.78
C LEU A 146 36.45 -13.02 -9.76
N ASN A 147 37.58 -13.60 -10.15
CA ASN A 147 38.84 -13.31 -9.49
C ASN A 147 39.28 -11.90 -9.91
N PHE A 148 38.84 -10.90 -9.15
CA PHE A 148 39.08 -9.47 -9.40
C PHE A 148 40.57 -9.16 -9.64
N GLU A 149 41.44 -9.89 -8.96
CA GLU A 149 42.90 -9.74 -9.04
C GLU A 149 43.48 -10.26 -10.36
N GLN A 150 42.93 -11.34 -10.92
CA GLN A 150 43.44 -11.96 -12.15
C GLN A 150 42.77 -11.39 -13.41
N GLU A 151 41.44 -11.24 -13.45
CA GLU A 151 40.76 -10.88 -14.70
C GLU A 151 40.63 -9.38 -14.90
N ILE A 152 40.38 -8.62 -13.82
CA ILE A 152 40.15 -7.18 -13.92
C ILE A 152 41.46 -6.42 -13.73
N LEU A 153 42.20 -6.65 -12.64
CA LEU A 153 43.43 -5.90 -12.38
C LEU A 153 44.53 -6.17 -13.41
N GLN A 154 44.75 -7.43 -13.83
CA GLN A 154 45.75 -7.69 -14.88
C GLN A 154 45.36 -7.02 -16.22
N SER A 155 44.09 -7.12 -16.65
CA SER A 155 43.65 -6.47 -17.88
C SER A 155 43.74 -4.94 -17.81
N TRP A 156 43.54 -4.35 -16.62
CA TRP A 156 43.65 -2.91 -16.41
C TRP A 156 45.09 -2.41 -16.41
N ILE A 157 46.01 -3.21 -15.85
CA ILE A 157 47.45 -2.96 -15.84
C ILE A 157 48.02 -3.10 -17.26
N GLU A 158 47.67 -4.18 -17.98
CA GLU A 158 48.10 -4.43 -19.36
C GLU A 158 47.63 -3.32 -20.32
N LYS A 159 46.39 -2.86 -20.18
CA LYS A 159 45.82 -1.81 -21.04
C LYS A 159 46.12 -0.38 -20.56
N LYS A 160 46.87 -0.22 -19.46
CA LYS A 160 47.19 1.07 -18.82
C LYS A 160 45.97 2.00 -18.72
N ILE A 161 44.89 1.49 -18.15
CA ILE A 161 43.63 2.24 -18.09
C ILE A 161 43.80 3.48 -17.19
N ASN A 162 43.48 4.66 -17.72
CA ASN A 162 43.49 5.91 -16.95
C ASN A 162 42.41 5.89 -15.86
N GLN A 163 42.68 6.57 -14.73
CA GLN A 163 41.85 6.59 -13.53
C GLN A 163 40.38 6.97 -13.80
N GLU A 164 40.13 7.88 -14.74
CA GLU A 164 38.76 8.26 -15.13
C GLU A 164 37.97 7.12 -15.78
N LYS A 165 38.63 6.30 -16.61
CA LYS A 165 37.98 5.15 -17.27
C LYS A 165 37.69 4.05 -16.25
N ALA A 166 38.62 3.79 -15.34
CA ALA A 166 38.41 2.88 -14.22
C ALA A 166 37.23 3.34 -13.33
N HIS A 167 37.16 4.64 -13.02
CA HIS A 167 36.08 5.22 -12.26
C HIS A 167 34.72 5.04 -12.95
N ASN A 168 34.63 5.27 -14.26
CA ASN A 168 33.39 5.09 -15.02
C ASN A 168 32.91 3.63 -15.07
N ILE A 169 33.83 2.66 -15.12
CA ILE A 169 33.50 1.23 -15.09
C ILE A 169 33.00 0.79 -13.71
N LEU A 170 33.61 1.32 -12.63
CA LEU A 170 33.24 0.96 -11.26
C LEU A 170 32.01 1.69 -10.74
N LYS A 171 31.70 2.89 -11.25
CA LYS A 171 30.56 3.72 -10.83
C LYS A 171 29.20 2.99 -10.75
N PRO A 172 28.79 2.13 -11.70
CA PRO A 172 27.53 1.38 -11.59
C PRO A 172 27.56 0.27 -10.53
N LEU A 173 28.73 -0.30 -10.24
CA LEU A 173 28.91 -1.39 -9.26
C LEU A 173 29.11 -0.86 -7.83
N MET A 174 29.76 0.29 -7.72
CA MET A 174 29.96 1.02 -6.48
C MET A 174 29.39 2.43 -6.64
N PRO A 175 28.05 2.59 -6.59
CA PRO A 175 27.47 3.92 -6.52
C PRO A 175 28.01 4.55 -5.24
N LEU A 176 28.89 5.55 -5.39
CA LEU A 176 29.36 6.37 -4.29
C LEU A 176 28.12 6.88 -3.55
N LYS A 177 27.86 6.31 -2.36
CA LYS A 177 26.85 6.80 -1.45
C LYS A 177 27.30 8.20 -1.05
N LYS A 178 26.85 9.23 -1.76
CA LYS A 178 26.98 10.60 -1.31
C LYS A 178 26.23 10.67 0.02
N ILE A 179 26.99 10.73 1.11
CA ILE A 179 26.44 11.01 2.42
C ILE A 179 25.75 12.36 2.28
N LYS A 180 24.43 12.38 2.43
CA LYS A 180 23.66 13.62 2.40
C LYS A 180 23.94 14.34 3.72
N VAL A 181 24.98 15.16 3.74
CA VAL A 181 25.26 16.03 4.86
C VAL A 181 24.46 17.32 4.65
N TYR A 182 23.75 17.76 5.68
CA TYR A 182 23.07 19.05 5.65
C TYR A 182 24.11 20.16 5.61
N ASN A 183 24.12 20.94 4.52
CA ASN A 183 24.94 22.14 4.43
C ASN A 183 24.08 23.35 4.82
N PRO A 184 24.28 23.95 6.01
CA PRO A 184 23.50 25.09 6.47
C PRO A 184 23.61 26.32 5.55
N TYR A 185 24.69 26.44 4.78
CA TYR A 185 24.85 27.54 3.82
C TYR A 185 23.92 27.44 2.59
N LEU A 186 23.29 26.28 2.35
CA LEU A 186 22.26 26.15 1.30
C LEU A 186 21.00 27.00 1.60
N ALA A 187 20.79 27.42 2.85
CA ALA A 187 19.66 28.28 3.21
C ALA A 187 19.74 29.68 2.57
N PHE A 188 20.94 30.17 2.30
CA PHE A 188 21.20 31.49 1.70
C PHE A 188 21.23 31.47 0.16
N ASN A 189 21.21 30.28 -0.45
CA ASN A 189 21.09 30.19 -1.90
C ASN A 189 19.70 30.63 -2.35
N PRO A 190 19.58 31.25 -3.54
CA PRO A 190 18.28 31.61 -4.09
C PRO A 190 17.41 30.36 -4.21
N GLN A 191 16.35 30.31 -3.40
CA GLN A 191 15.40 29.21 -3.42
C GLN A 191 14.50 29.37 -4.63
N TYR A 192 14.66 28.48 -5.61
CA TYR A 192 13.72 28.41 -6.73
C TYR A 192 12.41 27.79 -6.21
N VAL A 193 11.42 28.63 -5.91
CA VAL A 193 10.05 28.16 -5.72
C VAL A 193 9.57 27.65 -7.07
N LYS A 194 9.71 26.35 -7.31
CA LYS A 194 8.97 25.71 -8.39
C LYS A 194 7.50 25.97 -8.07
N LYS A 195 6.85 26.86 -8.83
CA LYS A 195 5.39 26.83 -8.96
C LYS A 195 5.06 25.36 -9.15
N LYS A 196 4.22 24.79 -8.28
CA LYS A 196 3.65 23.46 -8.45
C LYS A 196 3.19 23.42 -9.90
N LYS A 197 3.97 22.76 -10.78
CA LYS A 197 3.42 22.28 -12.03
C LYS A 197 2.26 21.42 -11.55
N SER A 198 1.07 21.77 -11.97
CA SER A 198 -0.06 20.87 -11.84
C SER A 198 0.41 19.48 -12.26
N GLU A 199 -0.04 18.46 -11.56
CA GLU A 199 0.35 17.06 -11.75
C GLU A 199 -0.14 16.49 -13.11
N ASP A 200 -0.28 17.34 -14.13
CA ASP A 200 -0.82 17.02 -15.45
C ASP A 200 0.25 16.50 -16.43
N GLU A 201 1.52 16.45 -16.03
CA GLU A 201 2.62 15.95 -16.87
C GLU A 201 3.19 14.60 -16.40
N GLN A 202 2.48 13.86 -15.55
CA GLN A 202 2.76 12.44 -15.32
C GLN A 202 1.84 11.59 -16.16
N PHE A 203 2.37 11.03 -17.25
CA PHE A 203 1.74 10.00 -18.09
C PHE A 203 0.24 10.21 -18.35
N ASN A 204 -0.10 10.79 -19.51
CA ASN A 204 -1.45 10.74 -20.09
C ASN A 204 -1.95 9.29 -20.20
N ILE A 205 -2.46 8.77 -19.10
CA ILE A 205 -3.53 7.81 -19.05
C ILE A 205 -4.74 8.72 -18.90
N GLU A 206 -5.60 8.82 -19.92
CA GLU A 206 -6.95 9.36 -19.74
C GLU A 206 -7.62 8.50 -18.66
N ILE A 207 -7.55 8.96 -17.42
CA ILE A 207 -8.28 8.41 -16.29
C ILE A 207 -9.45 9.36 -16.11
N ASP A 208 -10.65 8.83 -16.30
CA ASP A 208 -11.93 9.53 -16.14
C ASP A 208 -11.96 10.30 -14.81
N GLU A 209 -12.23 11.60 -14.85
CA GLU A 209 -12.14 12.53 -13.70
C GLU A 209 -13.05 12.09 -12.54
N LEU A 210 -14.18 11.45 -12.86
CA LEU A 210 -15.08 10.80 -11.91
C LEU A 210 -14.43 9.63 -11.16
N SER A 211 -13.59 8.84 -11.83
CA SER A 211 -12.92 7.69 -11.23
C SER A 211 -11.77 8.10 -10.30
N LEU A 212 -11.17 9.27 -10.54
CA LEU A 212 -10.20 9.87 -9.62
C LEU A 212 -10.88 10.45 -8.38
N ALA A 213 -12.02 11.12 -8.54
CA ALA A 213 -12.82 11.62 -7.42
C ALA A 213 -13.26 10.48 -6.50
N LEU A 214 -13.84 9.42 -7.07
CA LEU A 214 -14.25 8.23 -6.31
C LEU A 214 -13.06 7.58 -5.59
N ARG A 215 -11.90 7.49 -6.25
CA ARG A 215 -10.69 6.94 -5.64
C ARG A 215 -10.15 7.81 -4.51
N ARG A 216 -10.25 9.14 -4.62
CA ARG A 216 -9.89 10.07 -3.54
C ARG A 216 -10.82 9.89 -2.34
N GLU A 217 -12.13 9.83 -2.57
CA GLU A 217 -13.10 9.58 -1.49
C GLU A 217 -12.85 8.25 -0.78
N ILE A 218 -12.55 7.17 -1.52
CA ILE A 218 -12.21 5.86 -0.94
C ILE A 218 -10.93 5.96 -0.10
N LEU A 219 -9.89 6.63 -0.60
CA LEU A 219 -8.63 6.80 0.13
C LEU A 219 -8.80 7.67 1.38
N GLU A 220 -9.66 8.68 1.33
CA GLU A 220 -10.00 9.51 2.49
C GLU A 220 -10.76 8.71 3.54
N GLN A 221 -11.75 7.90 3.12
CA GLN A 221 -12.48 6.99 4.01
C GLN A 221 -11.55 5.97 4.66
N GLU A 222 -10.62 5.36 3.90
CA GLU A 222 -9.63 4.42 4.43
C GLU A 222 -8.72 5.08 5.47
N LYS A 223 -8.28 6.33 5.22
CA LYS A 223 -7.48 7.09 6.17
C LYS A 223 -8.25 7.40 7.44
N ASP A 224 -9.51 7.82 7.33
CA ASP A 224 -10.36 8.11 8.47
C ASP A 224 -10.63 6.86 9.32
N GLU A 225 -10.83 5.71 8.68
CA GLU A 225 -10.98 4.44 9.40
C GLU A 225 -9.70 4.03 10.14
N ILE A 226 -8.54 4.23 9.52
CA ILE A 226 -7.25 3.94 10.15
C ILE A 226 -7.04 4.86 11.35
N PHE A 227 -7.29 6.17 11.18
CA PHE A 227 -7.14 7.16 12.24
C PHE A 227 -8.04 6.84 13.44
N LYS A 228 -9.31 6.45 13.21
CA LYS A 228 -10.23 6.02 14.29
C LYS A 228 -9.69 4.80 15.05
N LYS A 229 -9.14 3.80 14.35
CA LYS A 229 -8.55 2.60 14.97
C LYS A 229 -7.28 2.92 15.76
N GLU A 230 -6.45 3.83 15.25
CA GLU A 230 -5.26 4.32 15.97
C GLU A 230 -5.66 5.09 17.24
N LEU A 231 -6.70 5.93 17.18
CA LEU A 231 -7.24 6.65 18.34
C LEU A 231 -7.84 5.72 19.40
N GLU A 232 -8.60 4.70 18.99
CA GLU A 232 -9.09 3.66 19.92
C GLU A 232 -7.93 2.93 20.61
N SER A 233 -6.87 2.62 19.87
CA SER A 233 -5.68 1.97 20.42
C SER A 233 -4.95 2.86 21.42
N LEU A 234 -4.85 4.16 21.11
CA LEU A 234 -4.29 5.17 22.00
C LEU A 234 -5.08 5.31 23.30
N ARG A 235 -6.40 5.40 23.20
CA ARG A 235 -7.31 5.43 24.34
C ARG A 235 -7.09 4.24 25.27
N ILE A 236 -6.98 3.04 24.71
CA ILE A 236 -6.70 1.84 25.50
C ILE A 236 -5.36 1.94 26.23
N MET A 237 -4.33 2.46 25.57
CA MET A 237 -3.01 2.62 26.20
C MET A 237 -3.02 3.62 27.33
N LEU A 238 -3.73 4.75 27.21
CA LEU A 238 -3.63 5.88 28.14
C LEU A 238 -4.73 5.93 29.21
N LYS A 239 -5.88 5.28 29.03
CA LYS A 239 -6.96 5.26 30.04
C LYS A 239 -6.52 4.81 31.45
N PRO A 240 -5.62 3.82 31.62
CA PRO A 240 -5.12 3.47 32.95
C PRO A 240 -4.35 4.60 33.63
N LEU A 241 -3.77 5.53 32.85
CA LEU A 241 -3.09 6.72 33.35
C LEU A 241 -4.03 7.63 34.14
N LEU A 242 -5.35 7.55 34.00
CA LEU A 242 -6.31 8.31 34.83
C LEU A 242 -6.38 7.81 36.28
N LYS A 243 -6.13 6.51 36.50
CA LYS A 243 -6.22 5.88 37.83
C LYS A 243 -4.86 5.76 38.52
N SER A 244 -3.80 5.47 37.78
CA SER A 244 -2.45 5.26 38.32
C SER A 244 -1.47 6.31 37.82
N LYS A 245 -0.52 6.70 38.69
CA LYS A 245 0.58 7.62 38.32
C LYS A 245 1.62 6.94 37.41
N ARG A 246 1.75 5.63 37.52
CA ARG A 246 2.72 4.80 36.79
C ARG A 246 2.17 3.39 36.64
N TYR A 247 2.27 2.83 35.45
CA TYR A 247 1.90 1.43 35.19
C TYR A 247 2.71 0.85 34.03
N PHE A 248 2.77 -0.48 34.01
CA PHE A 248 3.29 -1.22 32.85
C PHE A 248 2.15 -1.48 31.86
N ILE A 249 2.44 -1.40 30.56
CA ILE A 249 1.45 -1.76 29.53
C ILE A 249 0.97 -3.20 29.71
N SER A 250 1.85 -4.11 30.12
CA SER A 250 1.47 -5.49 30.44
C SER A 250 0.46 -5.62 31.59
N GLU A 251 0.50 -4.72 32.58
CA GLU A 251 -0.47 -4.67 33.68
C GLU A 251 -1.80 -4.06 33.22
N ALA A 252 -1.74 -3.00 32.41
CA ALA A 252 -2.93 -2.41 31.78
C ALA A 252 -3.69 -3.41 30.89
N LEU A 253 -2.97 -4.23 30.12
CA LEU A 253 -3.59 -5.26 29.28
C LEU A 253 -4.21 -6.40 30.11
N LYS A 254 -3.61 -6.74 31.26
CA LYS A 254 -4.21 -7.70 32.20
C LYS A 254 -5.47 -7.14 32.84
N GLU A 255 -5.43 -5.89 33.31
CA GLU A 255 -6.60 -5.21 33.87
C GLU A 255 -7.73 -5.11 32.84
N LEU A 256 -7.40 -4.82 31.57
CA LEU A 256 -8.37 -4.77 30.48
C LEU A 256 -8.97 -6.15 30.16
N ARG A 257 -8.15 -7.21 30.23
CA ARG A 257 -8.62 -8.60 30.09
C ARG A 257 -9.60 -9.00 31.20
N GLU A 258 -9.37 -8.52 32.43
CA GLU A 258 -10.21 -8.84 33.60
C GLU A 258 -11.49 -8.00 33.66
N GLN A 259 -11.42 -6.71 33.32
CA GLN A 259 -12.56 -5.78 33.43
C GLN A 259 -13.45 -5.77 32.19
N GLU A 260 -12.88 -5.88 30.98
CA GLU A 260 -13.61 -5.76 29.71
C GLU A 260 -13.11 -6.79 28.68
N PRO A 261 -13.45 -8.09 28.84
CA PRO A 261 -12.93 -9.16 27.98
C PRO A 261 -13.30 -9.00 26.50
N ASN A 262 -14.44 -8.37 26.20
CA ASN A 262 -14.87 -8.10 24.82
C ASN A 262 -13.96 -7.07 24.13
N ARG A 263 -13.50 -6.03 24.85
CA ARG A 263 -12.57 -5.03 24.29
C ARG A 263 -11.17 -5.61 24.12
N TYR A 264 -10.76 -6.54 24.98
CA TYR A 264 -9.50 -7.27 24.82
C TYR A 264 -9.50 -8.13 23.54
N ASP A 265 -10.60 -8.85 23.28
CA ASP A 265 -10.74 -9.71 22.11
C ASP A 265 -10.78 -8.90 20.80
N ASP A 266 -11.43 -7.72 20.82
CA ASP A 266 -11.40 -6.76 19.71
C ASP A 266 -9.99 -6.17 19.49
N LEU A 267 -9.25 -5.89 20.56
CA LEU A 267 -7.86 -5.45 20.45
C LEU A 267 -7.01 -6.52 19.78
N GLU A 268 -7.13 -7.78 20.23
CA GLU A 268 -6.33 -8.89 19.72
C GLU A 268 -6.64 -9.24 18.26
N LYS A 269 -7.91 -9.18 17.85
CA LYS A 269 -8.34 -9.57 16.50
C LYS A 269 -8.26 -8.44 15.48
N ARG A 270 -8.57 -7.20 15.88
CA ARG A 270 -8.80 -6.08 14.93
C ARG A 270 -7.81 -4.94 15.06
N LEU A 271 -7.33 -4.63 16.28
CA LEU A 271 -6.54 -3.43 16.55
C LEU A 271 -5.06 -3.71 16.84
N LEU A 272 -4.63 -4.98 16.88
CA LEU A 272 -3.28 -5.36 17.32
C LEU A 272 -2.18 -4.68 16.50
N GLN A 273 -2.34 -4.59 15.18
CA GLN A 273 -1.35 -3.93 14.31
C GLN A 273 -1.28 -2.42 14.57
N GLN A 274 -2.44 -1.77 14.74
CA GLN A 274 -2.54 -0.34 15.04
C GLN A 274 -1.99 -0.03 16.43
N PHE A 275 -2.30 -0.86 17.42
CA PHE A 275 -1.79 -0.76 18.79
C PHE A 275 -0.27 -0.81 18.83
N LEU A 276 0.35 -1.77 18.13
CA LEU A 276 1.81 -1.85 18.02
C LEU A 276 2.40 -0.62 17.33
N ASN A 277 1.80 -0.18 16.22
CA ASN A 277 2.28 1.00 15.50
C ASN A 277 2.21 2.26 16.37
N VAL A 278 1.08 2.51 17.03
CA VAL A 278 0.87 3.67 17.90
C VAL A 278 1.82 3.62 19.10
N SER A 279 2.05 2.45 19.70
CA SER A 279 2.99 2.31 20.82
C SER A 279 4.42 2.73 20.46
N VAL A 280 4.88 2.37 19.25
CA VAL A 280 6.20 2.76 18.75
C VAL A 280 6.24 4.24 18.36
N LYS A 281 5.19 4.74 17.71
CA LYS A 281 5.05 6.16 17.34
C LYS A 281 5.14 7.05 18.59
N ILE A 282 4.37 6.74 19.62
CA ILE A 282 4.32 7.53 20.85
C ILE A 282 5.61 7.44 21.66
N HIS A 283 6.19 6.25 21.75
CA HIS A 283 7.50 6.11 22.41
C HIS A 283 8.55 7.01 21.76
N ARG A 284 8.56 7.08 20.41
CA ARG A 284 9.49 7.91 19.63
C ARG A 284 9.11 9.39 19.56
N SER A 285 7.86 9.73 19.86
CA SER A 285 7.39 11.12 19.84
C SER A 285 8.13 11.96 20.88
N ILE A 286 8.47 13.18 20.48
CA ILE A 286 9.02 14.20 21.39
C ILE A 286 7.87 14.87 22.16
N TYR A 287 6.68 14.95 21.56
CA TYR A 287 5.50 15.57 22.16
C TYR A 287 4.68 14.53 22.92
N LYS A 288 4.54 14.72 24.23
CA LYS A 288 3.81 13.84 25.16
C LYS A 288 3.01 14.62 26.20
N ASP A 289 2.57 15.83 25.82
CA ASP A 289 1.75 16.69 26.67
C ASP A 289 0.28 16.61 26.24
N PHE A 290 -0.63 16.71 27.21
CA PHE A 290 -2.08 16.71 27.01
C PHE A 290 -2.58 18.16 26.99
N GLU A 291 -2.37 18.85 25.87
CA GLU A 291 -2.87 20.21 25.68
C GLU A 291 -4.15 20.21 24.86
N TYR A 292 -5.10 21.07 25.24
CA TYR A 292 -6.27 21.33 24.42
C TYR A 292 -5.90 22.20 23.22
N LEU A 293 -5.74 21.58 22.04
CA LEU A 293 -5.44 22.27 20.79
C LEU A 293 -6.70 22.37 19.91
N ARG A 294 -6.93 23.54 19.31
CA ARG A 294 -8.07 23.71 18.38
C ARG A 294 -7.77 23.04 17.04
N PRO A 295 -8.77 22.51 16.32
CA PRO A 295 -8.55 21.81 15.03
C PRO A 295 -7.79 22.63 13.99
N SER A 296 -7.87 23.97 14.06
CA SER A 296 -7.15 24.91 13.19
C SER A 296 -5.65 24.99 13.45
N GLU A 297 -5.21 24.65 14.67
CA GLU A 297 -3.82 24.75 15.11
C GLU A 297 -3.02 23.47 14.77
N VAL A 298 -3.70 22.32 14.61
CA VAL A 298 -3.06 21.00 14.41
C VAL A 298 -2.94 20.57 12.94
N ILE A 299 -3.33 21.43 11.97
CA ILE A 299 -3.42 21.07 10.54
C ILE A 299 -2.04 20.67 9.95
N ASN A 300 -0.94 21.13 10.55
CA ASN A 300 0.42 20.87 10.06
C ASN A 300 1.30 20.07 11.04
N ASP A 301 0.75 19.61 12.16
CA ASP A 301 1.53 18.85 13.14
C ASP A 301 1.56 17.35 12.81
N THR A 302 2.42 16.62 13.51
CA THR A 302 2.58 15.18 13.30
C THR A 302 1.34 14.41 13.72
N ASP A 303 1.14 13.23 13.12
CA ASP A 303 -0.01 12.35 13.39
C ASP A 303 -0.20 12.10 14.90
N GLU A 304 0.88 12.05 15.70
CA GLU A 304 0.81 11.85 17.15
C GLU A 304 0.16 13.03 17.89
N VAL A 305 0.49 14.27 17.51
CA VAL A 305 -0.11 15.48 18.10
C VAL A 305 -1.59 15.55 17.73
N GLN A 306 -1.94 15.19 16.49
CA GLN A 306 -3.33 15.10 16.04
C GLN A 306 -4.13 14.06 16.84
N MET A 307 -3.54 12.89 17.10
CA MET A 307 -4.17 11.84 17.91
C MET A 307 -4.34 12.26 19.38
N LEU A 308 -3.31 12.86 20.00
CA LEU A 308 -3.38 13.33 21.39
C LEU A 308 -4.39 14.48 21.54
N ALA A 309 -4.38 15.45 20.63
CA ALA A 309 -5.35 16.54 20.63
C ALA A 309 -6.78 16.05 20.36
N ALA A 310 -6.97 15.00 19.55
CA ALA A 310 -8.27 14.36 19.36
C ALA A 310 -8.73 13.61 20.63
N LEU A 311 -7.82 12.91 21.31
CA LEU A 311 -8.11 12.23 22.56
C LEU A 311 -8.55 13.21 23.66
N VAL A 312 -7.83 14.32 23.86
CA VAL A 312 -8.18 15.36 24.86
C VAL A 312 -9.51 16.05 24.52
N ARG A 313 -9.83 16.18 23.23
CA ARG A 313 -11.14 16.73 22.79
C ARG A 313 -12.30 15.79 23.10
N GLU A 314 -12.09 14.48 23.00
CA GLU A 314 -13.13 13.49 23.32
C GLU A 314 -13.23 13.24 24.83
N GLU A 315 -12.10 13.29 25.55
CA GLU A 315 -12.00 13.00 26.99
C GLU A 315 -11.19 14.09 27.70
N CYS A 316 -11.91 15.09 28.23
CA CYS A 316 -11.30 16.23 28.93
C CYS A 316 -10.52 15.84 30.20
N GLU A 317 -10.75 14.63 30.73
CA GLU A 317 -10.06 14.12 31.94
C GLU A 317 -8.53 13.99 31.76
N PHE A 318 -8.04 13.93 30.51
CA PHE A 318 -6.60 13.91 30.22
C PHE A 318 -5.93 15.28 30.35
N GLU A 319 -6.68 16.38 30.22
CA GLU A 319 -6.15 17.74 30.39
C GLU A 319 -5.63 17.98 31.83
N ASP A 320 -6.29 17.38 32.81
CA ASP A 320 -5.92 17.46 34.23
C ASP A 320 -4.59 16.76 34.55
N ILE A 321 -4.16 15.80 33.71
CA ILE A 321 -2.90 15.06 33.89
C ILE A 321 -1.69 15.87 33.39
N GLY A 322 -1.90 16.77 32.41
CA GLY A 322 -0.87 17.64 31.84
C GLY A 322 0.08 16.96 30.85
N GLY A 323 0.67 15.82 31.19
CA GLY A 323 1.55 15.09 30.27
C GLY A 323 2.00 13.72 30.77
N PHE A 324 2.69 12.97 29.92
CA PHE A 324 3.18 11.63 30.24
C PHE A 324 4.56 11.35 29.67
N GLU A 325 5.25 10.40 30.24
CA GLU A 325 6.48 9.83 29.72
C GLU A 325 6.29 8.34 29.45
N MET A 326 6.89 7.87 28.36
CA MET A 326 6.87 6.46 27.96
C MET A 326 8.31 5.97 27.88
N ILE A 327 8.65 5.04 28.77
CA ILE A 327 10.01 4.53 28.97
C ILE A 327 10.05 3.06 28.55
N SER A 328 10.92 2.71 27.61
CA SER A 328 11.14 1.30 27.22
C SER A 328 11.84 0.52 28.32
N THR A 329 11.35 -0.68 28.63
CA THR A 329 12.03 -1.61 29.54
C THR A 329 12.65 -2.78 28.79
N GLU A 330 13.57 -3.48 29.44
CA GLU A 330 14.17 -4.72 28.91
C GLU A 330 13.21 -5.92 28.93
N ARG A 331 12.01 -5.75 29.52
CA ARG A 331 11.01 -6.81 29.60
C ARG A 331 10.26 -6.91 28.28
N SER A 332 9.98 -8.14 27.85
CA SER A 332 9.05 -8.41 26.76
C SER A 332 7.90 -9.26 27.27
N PHE A 333 6.69 -8.94 26.84
CA PHE A 333 5.51 -9.74 27.12
C PHE A 333 4.95 -10.32 25.82
N LYS A 334 4.37 -11.51 25.91
CA LYS A 334 3.75 -12.20 24.79
C LYS A 334 2.24 -11.99 24.86
N LEU A 335 1.65 -11.53 23.75
CA LEU A 335 0.21 -11.59 23.56
C LEU A 335 -0.21 -13.00 23.12
N SER A 336 -1.51 -13.31 23.20
CA SER A 336 -2.07 -14.64 22.95
C SER A 336 -1.79 -15.17 21.53
N ASN A 337 -1.56 -14.29 20.56
CA ASN A 337 -1.17 -14.58 19.17
C ASN A 337 0.35 -14.78 18.91
N GLU A 338 1.15 -15.18 19.90
CA GLU A 338 2.63 -15.37 19.80
C GLU A 338 3.46 -14.11 19.50
N VAL A 339 2.83 -12.93 19.41
CA VAL A 339 3.54 -11.66 19.17
C VAL A 339 4.24 -11.19 20.45
N SER A 340 5.56 -11.00 20.39
CA SER A 340 6.34 -10.43 21.50
C SER A 340 6.49 -8.92 21.34
N MET A 341 6.11 -8.18 22.37
CA MET A 341 6.24 -6.73 22.45
C MET A 341 7.13 -6.33 23.63
N THR A 342 7.91 -5.26 23.47
CA THR A 342 8.61 -4.60 24.58
C THR A 342 7.60 -4.00 25.54
N ASP A 343 7.77 -4.27 26.83
CA ASP A 343 6.93 -3.68 27.86
C ASP A 343 7.39 -2.24 28.10
N TYR A 344 6.47 -1.30 27.99
CA TYR A 344 6.73 0.11 28.25
C TYR A 344 6.12 0.50 29.60
N ILE A 345 6.84 1.36 30.31
CA ILE A 345 6.31 2.06 31.48
C ILE A 345 5.73 3.36 31.00
N ILE A 346 4.49 3.64 31.36
CA ILE A 346 3.87 4.95 31.17
C ILE A 346 3.79 5.62 32.55
N GLU A 347 4.37 6.81 32.67
CA GLU A 347 4.44 7.59 33.91
C GLU A 347 3.88 8.99 33.68
N ARG A 348 3.12 9.54 34.64
CA ARG A 348 2.64 10.92 34.56
C ARG A 348 3.81 11.88 34.71
N LYS A 349 3.90 12.86 33.81
CA LYS A 349 4.85 13.96 33.91
C LYS A 349 4.34 14.91 34.99
N GLU A 350 5.01 14.98 36.14
CA GLU A 350 4.68 16.02 37.12
C GLU A 350 4.98 17.39 36.49
N LYS A 351 4.00 18.31 36.51
CA LYS A 351 4.24 19.69 36.06
C LYS A 351 5.42 20.23 36.86
N SER A 352 6.56 20.42 36.20
CA SER A 352 7.64 21.23 36.71
C SER A 352 7.07 22.62 36.97
N ASN A 353 6.82 22.95 38.24
CA ASN A 353 6.75 24.33 38.67
C ASN A 353 8.15 24.92 38.47
N GLU A 354 8.45 25.35 37.24
CA GLU A 354 9.55 26.28 37.00
C GLU A 354 8.99 27.70 37.14
N LEU A 355 9.42 28.29 38.26
CA LEU A 355 9.34 29.67 38.77
C LEU A 355 9.01 30.80 37.79
#